data_AF-A0AAD1ZAS0-F1
#
_entry.id   AF-A0AAD1ZAS0-F1
#
_cell.length_a   1.000
_cell.length_b   1.000
_cell.length_c   1.000
_cell.angle_alpha   90.00
_cell.angle_beta   90.00
_cell.angle_gamma   90.00
#
_symmetry.space_group_name_H-M   'P 1'
#
loop_
_entity.id
_entity.type
_entity.pdbx_description
1 polymer ?
#
loop_
_entity_poly.entity_id
_entity_poly.type
_entity_poly.pdbx_seq_one_letter_code
_entity_poly.pdbx_strand_id
1 'polypeptide(L)'
;MLVRINTLLQGYSEILFEILEAITNAVGPARETLNAEKAFEFAGVIGGFFELQPKEGLALVNVTVVGSGLASIVLFDTNILALPSEVMLAIFAEASQKLHEMDPLQKSKEDLYALRTSPRWLGPQIEVIRSATKMIERKINPVNDNPLIEVSKNKAFHGGNFQGTPIGVSMDHARLAIASIGKNPSLDYGFKGVKIAMASYCSELQFLANLVTNHVQSAEQHNQDVNSFFISSRKTAEAVDILTLMSSTYLMELCQVIDLRHFGG
;
A
#
# COMPACT_ATOMS: atom_id res chain seq x y z
N MET A 1 -4.03 15.26 0.90
CA MET A 1 -3.65 16.69 0.96
C MET A 1 -2.18 16.88 0.63
N LEU A 2 -1.25 16.31 1.40
CA LEU A 2 0.20 16.45 1.17
C LEU A 2 0.65 16.20 -0.28
N VAL A 3 0.23 15.08 -0.89
CA VAL A 3 0.57 14.78 -2.29
C VAL A 3 0.05 15.84 -3.26
N ARG A 4 -1.14 16.42 -3.01
CA ARG A 4 -1.72 17.46 -3.88
C ARG A 4 -0.93 18.75 -3.82
N ILE A 5 -0.50 19.18 -2.63
CA ILE A 5 0.39 20.33 -2.47
C ILE A 5 1.67 20.05 -3.26
N ASN A 6 2.30 18.90 -3.03
CA ASN A 6 3.55 18.53 -3.71
C ASN A 6 3.43 18.57 -5.24
N THR A 7 2.33 18.09 -5.82
CA THR A 7 2.13 18.08 -7.29
C THR A 7 1.60 19.39 -7.87
N LEU A 8 1.48 20.45 -7.08
CA LEU A 8 1.17 21.82 -7.53
C LEU A 8 2.38 22.76 -7.43
N LEU A 9 3.37 22.43 -6.60
CA LEU A 9 4.52 23.28 -6.33
C LEU A 9 5.49 23.45 -7.51
N GLN A 10 5.35 22.67 -8.59
CA GLN A 10 6.23 22.78 -9.76
C GLN A 10 5.91 24.01 -10.64
N GLY A 11 4.79 24.70 -10.41
CA GLY A 11 4.45 25.95 -11.10
C GLY A 11 3.77 25.81 -12.47
N TYR A 12 3.27 24.61 -12.83
CA TYR A 12 2.61 24.35 -14.13
C TYR A 12 1.07 24.28 -14.05
N SER A 13 0.49 24.59 -12.90
CA SER A 13 -0.95 24.38 -12.63
C SER A 13 -1.78 25.66 -12.50
N GLU A 14 -1.14 26.84 -12.52
CA GLU A 14 -1.78 28.16 -12.33
C GLU A 14 -2.77 28.16 -11.15
N ILE A 15 -2.23 27.90 -9.95
CA ILE A 15 -2.99 28.00 -8.69
C ILE A 15 -2.30 29.01 -7.78
N LEU A 16 -3.11 29.81 -7.08
CA LEU A 16 -2.61 30.74 -6.06
C LEU A 16 -1.85 30.00 -4.96
N PHE A 17 -0.73 30.58 -4.52
CA PHE A 17 0.12 29.99 -3.50
C PHE A 17 -0.58 29.97 -2.14
N GLU A 18 -1.42 30.96 -1.88
CA GLU A 18 -2.26 31.11 -0.68
C GLU A 18 -3.22 29.93 -0.51
N ILE A 19 -3.69 29.32 -1.62
CA ILE A 19 -4.51 28.11 -1.57
C ILE A 19 -3.66 26.93 -1.07
N LEU A 20 -2.38 26.84 -1.45
CA LEU A 20 -1.47 25.78 -0.98
C LEU A 20 -1.14 25.95 0.51
N GLU A 21 -0.93 27.20 0.96
CA GLU A 21 -0.74 27.52 2.38
C GLU A 21 -1.97 27.14 3.20
N ALA A 22 -3.17 27.46 2.73
CA ALA A 22 -4.42 27.09 3.39
C ALA A 22 -4.58 25.56 3.51
N ILE A 23 -4.27 24.78 2.46
CA ILE A 23 -4.33 23.31 2.51
C ILE A 23 -3.28 22.76 3.49
N THR A 24 -2.12 23.41 3.61
CA THR A 24 -1.06 23.00 4.54
C THR A 24 -1.51 23.12 6.00
N ASN A 25 -2.31 24.14 6.31
CA ASN A 25 -2.85 24.37 7.65
C ASN A 25 -4.15 23.59 7.93
N ALA A 26 -4.74 22.94 6.92
CA ALA A 26 -6.01 22.21 7.02
C ALA A 26 -5.89 20.83 7.71
N VAL A 27 -5.00 20.69 8.70
CA VAL A 27 -4.82 19.48 9.51
C VAL A 27 -5.25 19.76 10.95
N GLY A 28 -6.45 19.31 11.31
CA GLY A 28 -6.96 19.43 12.67
C GLY A 28 -6.43 18.34 13.62
N PRO A 29 -6.16 18.64 14.91
CA PRO A 29 -5.65 17.68 15.89
C PRO A 29 -6.73 16.74 16.46
N ALA A 30 -8.02 17.00 16.22
CA ALA A 30 -9.13 16.25 16.81
C ALA A 30 -10.10 15.72 15.73
N ARG A 31 -10.70 14.53 15.98
CA ARG A 31 -11.72 13.89 15.13
C ARG A 31 -13.10 14.61 15.17
N GLU A 32 -13.12 15.90 15.46
CA GLU A 32 -14.35 16.67 15.53
C GLU A 32 -14.85 17.03 14.12
N THR A 33 -16.17 17.00 13.94
CA THR A 33 -16.77 17.46 12.69
C THR A 33 -16.93 18.97 12.73
N LEU A 34 -16.16 19.67 11.88
CA LEU A 34 -16.23 21.12 11.73
C LEU A 34 -16.95 21.47 10.42
N ASN A 35 -17.70 22.56 10.41
CA ASN A 35 -18.12 23.18 9.15
C ASN A 35 -16.92 23.92 8.51
N ALA A 36 -17.06 24.34 7.25
CA ALA A 36 -15.95 24.95 6.51
C ALA A 36 -15.44 26.25 7.18
N GLU A 37 -16.34 27.07 7.72
CA GLU A 37 -16.00 28.34 8.39
C GLU A 37 -15.11 28.11 9.63
N LYS A 38 -15.53 27.21 10.52
CA LYS A 38 -14.74 26.83 11.71
C LYS A 38 -13.44 26.15 11.34
N ALA A 39 -13.40 25.36 10.26
CA ALA A 39 -12.18 24.74 9.78
C ALA A 39 -11.16 25.80 9.29
N PHE A 40 -11.62 26.85 8.60
CA PHE A 40 -10.77 27.97 8.17
C PHE A 40 -10.24 28.76 9.35
N GLU A 41 -11.09 29.07 10.33
CA GLU A 41 -10.70 29.76 11.57
C GLU A 41 -9.66 28.93 12.34
N PHE A 42 -9.90 27.63 12.49
CA PHE A 42 -8.98 26.73 13.18
C PHE A 42 -7.63 26.58 12.47
N ALA A 43 -7.65 26.52 11.13
CA ALA A 43 -6.46 26.47 10.30
C ALA A 43 -5.74 27.84 10.17
N GLY A 44 -6.24 28.90 10.80
CA GLY A 44 -5.65 30.23 10.73
C GLY A 44 -5.64 30.83 9.32
N VAL A 45 -6.60 30.44 8.47
CA VAL A 45 -6.70 30.95 7.09
C VAL A 45 -7.31 32.36 7.13
N ILE A 46 -6.51 33.35 6.74
CA ILE A 46 -6.90 34.77 6.76
C ILE A 46 -7.63 35.10 5.45
N GLY A 47 -8.78 35.79 5.53
CA GLY A 47 -9.47 36.34 4.35
C GLY A 47 -10.78 35.64 3.93
N GLY A 48 -11.20 34.58 4.64
CA GLY A 48 -12.45 33.88 4.36
C GLY A 48 -12.34 32.83 3.24
N PHE A 49 -13.45 32.49 2.60
CA PHE A 49 -13.48 31.49 1.53
C PHE A 49 -12.86 32.01 0.22
N PHE A 50 -12.14 31.15 -0.49
CA PHE A 50 -11.55 31.47 -1.78
C PHE A 50 -12.60 31.52 -2.89
N GLU A 51 -12.59 32.58 -3.69
CA GLU A 51 -13.24 32.62 -5.00
C GLU A 51 -12.26 32.12 -6.06
N LEU A 52 -12.47 30.88 -6.52
CA LEU A 52 -11.57 30.22 -7.45
C LEU A 52 -11.55 30.94 -8.80
N GLN A 53 -10.35 31.27 -9.25
CA GLN A 53 -10.06 31.82 -10.56
C GLN A 53 -10.14 30.74 -11.64
N PRO A 54 -10.15 31.12 -12.93
CA PRO A 54 -10.03 30.16 -14.03
C PRO A 54 -8.84 29.20 -13.80
N LYS A 55 -9.00 27.93 -14.19
CA LYS A 55 -8.04 26.82 -13.99
C LYS A 55 -7.88 26.31 -12.55
N GLU A 56 -8.05 27.11 -11.51
CA GLU A 56 -7.78 26.70 -10.11
C GLU A 56 -8.65 25.53 -9.64
N GLY A 57 -9.95 25.56 -9.98
CA GLY A 57 -10.85 24.44 -9.66
C GLY A 57 -10.40 23.13 -10.31
N LEU A 58 -9.93 23.20 -11.56
CA LEU A 58 -9.39 22.03 -12.26
C LEU A 58 -8.08 21.56 -11.64
N ALA A 59 -7.19 22.48 -11.27
CA ALA A 59 -5.94 22.16 -10.58
C ALA A 59 -6.18 21.44 -9.25
N LEU A 60 -7.27 21.74 -8.53
CA LEU A 60 -7.60 21.05 -7.28
C LEU A 60 -8.13 19.63 -7.50
N VAL A 61 -8.98 19.41 -8.52
CA VAL A 61 -9.73 18.14 -8.68
C VAL A 61 -9.16 17.17 -9.72
N ASN A 62 -8.39 17.65 -10.71
CA ASN A 62 -7.98 16.85 -11.87
C ASN A 62 -6.77 15.99 -11.56
N VAL A 63 -6.94 14.91 -10.77
CA VAL A 63 -5.77 14.26 -10.22
C VAL A 63 -5.90 12.84 -9.66
N THR A 64 -4.75 12.17 -9.64
CA THR A 64 -4.49 10.84 -9.08
C THR A 64 -4.13 10.83 -7.59
N VAL A 65 -4.16 11.98 -6.88
CA VAL A 65 -3.53 12.16 -5.55
C VAL A 65 -4.09 11.28 -4.45
N VAL A 66 -5.38 10.94 -4.53
CA VAL A 66 -6.01 10.11 -3.50
C VAL A 66 -5.46 8.68 -3.57
N GLY A 67 -5.33 8.14 -4.80
CA GLY A 67 -4.75 6.81 -5.01
C GLY A 67 -3.26 6.75 -4.77
N SER A 68 -2.48 7.73 -5.23
CA SER A 68 -1.04 7.73 -4.98
C SER A 68 -0.71 7.98 -3.51
N GLY A 69 -1.51 8.80 -2.81
CA GLY A 69 -1.39 9.01 -1.36
C GLY A 69 -1.64 7.72 -0.57
N LEU A 70 -2.76 7.03 -0.82
CA LEU A 70 -3.05 5.75 -0.19
C LEU A 70 -2.00 4.69 -0.55
N ALA A 71 -1.61 4.60 -1.82
CA ALA A 71 -0.58 3.67 -2.28
C ALA A 71 0.78 3.90 -1.59
N SER A 72 1.11 5.15 -1.27
CA SER A 72 2.36 5.47 -0.56
C SER A 72 2.34 4.92 0.87
N ILE A 73 1.22 5.07 1.58
CA ILE A 73 1.03 4.51 2.93
C ILE A 73 1.09 2.99 2.88
N VAL A 74 0.31 2.38 1.98
CA VAL A 74 0.26 0.93 1.80
C VAL A 74 1.65 0.35 1.51
N LEU A 75 2.44 0.98 0.65
CA LEU A 75 3.78 0.49 0.33
C LEU A 75 4.77 0.72 1.47
N PHE A 76 4.60 1.75 2.29
CA PHE A 76 5.39 1.90 3.51
C PHE A 76 5.17 0.69 4.43
N ASP A 77 3.91 0.37 4.74
CA ASP A 77 3.56 -0.77 5.58
C ASP A 77 4.00 -2.10 4.95
N THR A 78 3.85 -2.24 3.63
CA THR A 78 4.25 -3.46 2.90
C THR A 78 5.75 -3.68 2.94
N ASN A 79 6.57 -2.62 2.78
CA ASN A 79 8.02 -2.74 2.91
C ASN A 79 8.42 -3.12 4.35
N ILE A 80 7.72 -2.58 5.36
CA ILE A 80 7.93 -2.93 6.76
C ILE A 80 7.54 -4.38 7.02
N LEU A 81 6.45 -4.90 6.45
CA LEU A 81 6.01 -6.29 6.67
C LEU A 81 6.84 -7.32 5.87
N ALA A 82 7.42 -6.93 4.74
CA ALA A 82 8.26 -7.82 3.94
C ALA A 82 9.54 -8.24 4.69
N LEU A 83 10.15 -7.35 5.47
CA LEU A 83 11.42 -7.63 6.15
C LEU A 83 11.28 -8.64 7.33
N PRO A 84 10.29 -8.51 8.25
CA PRO A 84 10.01 -9.50 9.28
C PRO A 84 9.66 -10.86 8.71
N SER A 85 9.09 -10.97 7.51
CA SER A 85 8.77 -12.28 6.92
C SER A 85 10.02 -13.15 6.71
N GLU A 86 11.16 -12.54 6.36
CA GLU A 86 12.45 -13.22 6.26
C GLU A 86 13.02 -13.58 7.64
N VAL A 87 12.88 -12.68 8.62
CA VAL A 87 13.37 -12.89 9.99
C VAL A 87 12.59 -13.97 10.72
N MET A 88 11.26 -13.92 10.66
CA MET A 88 10.36 -14.91 11.28
C MET A 88 10.61 -16.32 10.72
N LEU A 89 10.91 -16.41 9.43
CA LEU A 89 11.30 -17.64 8.78
C LEU A 89 12.66 -18.18 9.26
N ALA A 90 13.65 -17.30 9.48
CA ALA A 90 14.93 -17.71 10.06
C ALA A 90 14.76 -18.24 11.49
N ILE A 91 13.92 -17.57 12.30
CA ILE A 91 13.54 -18.04 13.64
C ILE A 91 12.84 -19.40 13.57
N PHE A 92 11.92 -19.57 12.61
CA PHE A 92 11.24 -20.84 12.37
C PHE A 92 12.21 -21.95 11.95
N ALA A 93 13.22 -21.63 11.14
CA ALA A 93 14.28 -22.56 10.73
C ALA A 93 15.07 -23.06 11.95
N GLU A 94 15.49 -22.16 12.84
CA GLU A 94 16.21 -22.49 14.07
C GLU A 94 15.36 -23.36 15.00
N ALA A 95 14.08 -22.98 15.19
CA ALA A 95 13.13 -23.76 15.98
C ALA A 95 12.87 -25.17 15.39
N SER A 96 12.92 -25.29 14.06
CA SER A 96 12.74 -26.57 13.34
C SER A 96 13.99 -27.44 13.37
N GLN A 97 15.20 -26.87 13.38
CA GLN A 97 16.45 -27.65 13.43
C GLN A 97 16.60 -28.46 14.72
N LYS A 98 16.14 -27.95 15.88
CA LYS A 98 16.15 -28.72 17.14
C LYS A 98 15.15 -29.87 17.19
N LEU A 99 14.13 -29.86 16.32
CA LEU A 99 13.25 -31.01 16.07
C LEU A 99 14.03 -32.15 15.39
N HIS A 100 15.09 -31.83 14.66
CA HIS A 100 15.92 -32.80 13.93
C HIS A 100 17.00 -33.49 14.79
N GLU A 101 17.05 -33.20 16.10
CA GLU A 101 17.87 -33.94 17.08
C GLU A 101 17.18 -35.22 17.59
N MET A 102 15.95 -35.50 17.11
CA MET A 102 15.26 -36.79 17.33
C MET A 102 15.89 -37.92 16.49
N ASP A 103 15.66 -39.17 16.89
CA ASP A 103 16.16 -40.40 16.24
C ASP A 103 16.30 -40.27 14.71
N PRO A 104 17.51 -40.45 14.13
CA PRO A 104 17.76 -40.34 12.69
C PRO A 104 16.83 -41.22 11.83
N LEU A 105 16.27 -42.30 12.38
CA LEU A 105 15.33 -43.19 11.70
C LEU A 105 13.89 -42.64 11.63
N GLN A 106 13.54 -41.65 12.45
CA GLN A 106 12.23 -40.99 12.44
C GLN A 106 12.21 -39.69 11.63
N LYS A 107 13.37 -39.25 11.12
CA LYS A 107 13.53 -37.99 10.39
C LYS A 107 13.11 -38.13 8.92
N SER A 108 12.28 -37.19 8.44
CA SER A 108 12.10 -36.99 7.00
C SER A 108 13.43 -36.68 6.32
N LYS A 109 13.68 -37.26 5.14
CA LYS A 109 14.92 -37.06 4.38
C LYS A 109 15.17 -35.58 4.02
N GLU A 110 14.10 -34.79 3.88
CA GLU A 110 14.17 -33.38 3.49
C GLU A 110 13.23 -32.51 4.33
N ASP A 111 13.63 -31.25 4.51
CA ASP A 111 12.77 -30.21 5.09
C ASP A 111 11.61 -29.86 4.14
N LEU A 112 10.50 -29.42 4.73
CA LEU A 112 9.33 -28.94 3.99
C LEU A 112 9.69 -27.73 3.10
N TYR A 113 9.00 -27.61 1.97
CA TYR A 113 9.22 -26.53 1.00
C TYR A 113 9.12 -25.14 1.61
N ALA A 114 8.16 -24.94 2.52
CA ALA A 114 7.98 -23.68 3.22
C ALA A 114 9.22 -23.23 3.99
N LEU A 115 10.08 -24.16 4.43
CA LEU A 115 11.35 -23.85 5.04
C LEU A 115 12.45 -23.74 3.97
N ARG A 116 12.61 -24.77 3.14
CA ARG A 116 13.75 -24.92 2.24
C ARG A 116 13.76 -23.98 1.03
N THR A 117 12.58 -23.58 0.55
CA THR A 117 12.44 -22.76 -0.67
C THR A 117 12.06 -21.32 -0.40
N SER A 118 11.93 -20.95 0.87
CA SER A 118 11.43 -19.65 1.30
C SER A 118 12.23 -18.44 0.80
N PRO A 119 13.58 -18.44 0.66
CA PRO A 119 14.27 -17.29 0.05
C PRO A 119 13.93 -17.15 -1.43
N ARG A 120 13.73 -18.29 -2.12
CA ARG A 120 13.31 -18.32 -3.53
C ARG A 120 11.85 -17.89 -3.70
N TRP A 121 11.02 -18.13 -2.68
CA TRP A 121 9.63 -17.71 -2.66
C TRP A 121 9.48 -16.21 -2.39
N LEU A 122 10.18 -15.69 -1.37
CA LEU A 122 10.08 -14.29 -0.92
C LEU A 122 10.83 -13.30 -1.82
N GLY A 123 11.99 -13.67 -2.35
CA GLY A 123 12.84 -12.79 -3.17
C GLY A 123 12.09 -12.05 -4.29
N PRO A 124 11.36 -12.76 -5.17
CA PRO A 124 10.57 -12.11 -6.23
C PRO A 124 9.49 -11.17 -5.71
N GLN A 125 8.90 -11.45 -4.54
CA GLN A 125 7.84 -10.61 -3.96
C GLN A 125 8.43 -9.27 -3.49
N ILE A 126 9.61 -9.31 -2.87
CA ILE A 126 10.35 -8.13 -2.44
C ILE A 126 10.74 -7.26 -3.64
N GLU A 127 11.19 -7.87 -4.74
CA GLU A 127 11.48 -7.15 -5.98
C GLU A 127 10.25 -6.43 -6.54
N VAL A 128 9.10 -7.09 -6.55
CA VAL A 128 7.81 -6.51 -6.96
C VAL A 128 7.44 -5.31 -6.07
N ILE A 129 7.52 -5.47 -4.75
CA ILE A 129 7.20 -4.39 -3.78
C ILE A 129 8.13 -3.19 -3.96
N ARG A 130 9.43 -3.42 -4.16
CA ARG A 130 10.42 -2.35 -4.41
C ARG A 130 10.14 -1.62 -5.72
N SER A 131 9.82 -2.35 -6.78
CA SER A 131 9.46 -1.77 -8.08
C SER A 131 8.19 -0.91 -7.97
N ALA A 132 7.16 -1.42 -7.29
CA ALA A 132 5.93 -0.69 -7.02
C ALA A 132 6.19 0.60 -6.23
N THR A 133 7.06 0.54 -5.21
CA THR A 133 7.52 1.70 -4.41
C THR A 133 8.13 2.78 -5.30
N LYS A 134 9.11 2.41 -6.15
CA LYS A 134 9.72 3.38 -7.07
C LYS A 134 8.75 3.92 -8.11
N MET A 135 7.73 3.16 -8.49
CA MET A 135 6.70 3.64 -9.41
C MET A 135 5.76 4.65 -8.73
N ILE A 136 5.37 4.44 -7.47
CA ILE A 136 4.53 5.38 -6.71
C ILE A 136 5.32 6.64 -6.32
N GLU A 137 6.58 6.51 -5.90
CA GLU A 137 7.46 7.67 -5.65
C GLU A 137 7.53 8.58 -6.89
N ARG A 138 7.66 7.99 -8.09
CA ARG A 138 7.65 8.76 -9.36
C ARG A 138 6.28 9.32 -9.73
N LYS A 139 5.19 8.96 -9.06
CA LYS A 139 3.83 9.47 -9.31
C LYS A 139 3.38 10.54 -8.33
N ILE A 140 3.95 10.59 -7.13
CA ILE A 140 3.63 11.63 -6.14
C ILE A 140 4.40 12.94 -6.35
N ASN A 141 5.42 12.93 -7.21
CA ASN A 141 6.34 14.05 -7.46
C ASN A 141 6.13 14.88 -8.74
N PRO A 142 5.58 14.35 -9.86
CA PRO A 142 5.38 15.14 -11.07
C PRO A 142 4.04 15.87 -11.08
N VAL A 143 3.91 16.84 -11.98
CA VAL A 143 2.63 17.50 -12.28
C VAL A 143 1.69 16.51 -12.94
N ASN A 144 0.56 16.24 -12.30
CA ASN A 144 -0.46 15.28 -12.69
C ASN A 144 -1.78 15.96 -13.10
N ASP A 145 -1.68 17.23 -13.48
CA ASP A 145 -2.78 18.13 -13.86
C ASP A 145 -2.86 18.30 -15.38
N ASN A 146 -3.96 18.87 -15.87
CA ASN A 146 -4.21 19.15 -17.27
C ASN A 146 -5.16 20.35 -17.44
N PRO A 147 -4.91 21.29 -18.38
CA PRO A 147 -3.66 21.43 -19.14
C PRO A 147 -2.48 21.84 -18.25
N LEU A 148 -1.27 21.56 -18.72
CA LEU A 148 -0.04 22.11 -18.16
C LEU A 148 0.20 23.51 -18.72
N ILE A 149 0.52 24.47 -17.86
CA ILE A 149 0.79 25.84 -18.27
C ILE A 149 2.29 26.05 -18.32
N GLU A 150 2.83 26.29 -19.53
CA GLU A 150 4.23 26.60 -19.73
C GLU A 150 4.40 28.08 -20.10
N VAL A 151 4.62 28.90 -19.08
CA VAL A 151 4.75 30.37 -19.20
C VAL A 151 5.90 30.76 -20.13
N SER A 152 7.03 30.04 -20.07
CA SER A 152 8.21 30.31 -20.92
C SER A 152 7.94 30.18 -22.42
N LYS A 153 6.94 29.38 -22.80
CA LYS A 153 6.51 29.18 -24.19
C LYS A 153 5.19 29.89 -24.51
N ASN A 154 4.60 30.57 -23.54
CA ASN A 154 3.26 31.15 -23.61
C ASN A 154 2.23 30.16 -24.17
N LYS A 155 2.23 28.92 -23.65
CA LYS A 155 1.40 27.82 -24.16
C LYS A 155 0.80 26.97 -23.04
N ALA A 156 -0.43 26.54 -23.27
CA ALA A 156 -1.08 25.47 -22.52
C ALA A 156 -0.91 24.14 -23.28
N PHE A 157 -0.38 23.12 -22.61
CA PHE A 157 -0.22 21.78 -23.14
C PHE A 157 -1.29 20.85 -22.60
N HIS A 158 -2.16 20.39 -23.49
CA HIS A 158 -3.17 19.38 -23.16
C HIS A 158 -2.57 17.98 -23.25
N GLY A 159 -2.89 17.13 -22.29
CA GLY A 159 -2.42 15.76 -22.21
C GLY A 159 -3.19 14.92 -21.18
N GLY A 160 -2.68 13.72 -20.90
CA GLY A 160 -3.33 12.74 -20.02
C GLY A 160 -2.63 12.52 -18.68
N ASN A 161 -1.98 13.53 -18.11
CA ASN A 161 -1.16 13.37 -16.89
C ASN A 161 -1.98 12.97 -15.65
N PHE A 162 -3.29 13.20 -15.68
CA PHE A 162 -4.26 12.73 -14.70
C PHE A 162 -4.50 11.21 -14.79
N GLN A 163 -3.94 10.52 -15.77
CA GLN A 163 -4.12 9.07 -15.90
C GLN A 163 -3.28 8.29 -14.88
N GLY A 164 -3.98 7.52 -14.05
CA GLY A 164 -3.41 6.88 -12.86
C GLY A 164 -2.83 5.49 -13.05
N THR A 165 -2.60 5.02 -14.28
CA THR A 165 -2.21 3.62 -14.57
C THR A 165 -1.08 3.09 -13.71
N PRO A 166 0.01 3.84 -13.46
CA PRO A 166 1.10 3.35 -12.62
C PRO A 166 0.66 3.06 -11.18
N ILE A 167 -0.40 3.71 -10.68
CA ILE A 167 -0.95 3.41 -9.34
C ILE A 167 -1.61 2.03 -9.36
N GLY A 168 -2.52 1.78 -10.29
CA GLY A 168 -3.26 0.52 -10.29
C GLY A 168 -2.38 -0.68 -10.60
N VAL A 169 -1.45 -0.54 -11.55
CA VAL A 169 -0.48 -1.60 -11.86
C VAL A 169 0.42 -1.89 -10.65
N SER A 170 0.94 -0.86 -9.99
CA SER A 170 1.73 -1.03 -8.75
C SER A 170 0.93 -1.75 -7.68
N MET A 171 -0.32 -1.34 -7.46
CA MET A 171 -1.15 -1.87 -6.38
C MET A 171 -1.64 -3.29 -6.65
N ASP A 172 -2.00 -3.64 -7.88
CA ASP A 172 -2.36 -5.01 -8.27
C ASP A 172 -1.16 -5.96 -8.10
N HIS A 173 0.02 -5.55 -8.58
CA HIS A 173 1.24 -6.36 -8.41
C HIS A 173 1.66 -6.48 -6.93
N ALA A 174 1.64 -5.38 -6.19
CA ALA A 174 1.96 -5.41 -4.76
C ALA A 174 0.98 -6.29 -3.98
N ARG A 175 -0.32 -6.26 -4.31
CA ARG A 175 -1.33 -7.10 -3.66
C ARG A 175 -1.11 -8.58 -3.91
N LEU A 176 -0.74 -8.96 -5.14
CA LEU A 176 -0.37 -10.33 -5.46
C LEU A 176 0.90 -10.78 -4.71
N ALA A 177 1.89 -9.90 -4.58
CA ALA A 177 3.10 -10.15 -3.79
C ALA A 177 2.78 -10.35 -2.30
N ILE A 178 1.96 -9.46 -1.71
CA ILE A 178 1.46 -9.57 -0.32
C ILE A 178 0.75 -10.90 -0.11
N ALA A 179 -0.15 -11.28 -1.02
CA ALA A 179 -0.86 -12.56 -0.94
C ALA A 179 0.09 -13.77 -1.03
N SER A 180 1.16 -13.65 -1.82
CA SER A 180 2.19 -14.69 -1.91
C SER A 180 3.01 -14.78 -0.62
N ILE A 181 3.34 -13.65 0.02
CA ILE A 181 4.03 -13.61 1.33
C ILE A 181 3.15 -14.26 2.41
N GLY A 182 1.86 -13.90 2.47
CA GLY A 182 0.93 -14.48 3.44
C GLY A 182 0.66 -15.97 3.21
N LYS A 183 0.87 -16.47 1.99
CA LYS A 183 0.75 -17.89 1.66
C LYS A 183 1.96 -18.67 2.18
N ASN A 184 1.94 -19.00 3.48
CA ASN A 184 2.88 -19.93 4.08
C ASN A 184 2.24 -21.33 4.21
N PRO A 185 2.79 -22.38 3.55
CA PRO A 185 2.27 -23.74 3.65
C PRO A 185 2.55 -24.47 4.98
N SER A 186 3.36 -23.91 5.91
CA SER A 186 3.85 -24.63 7.10
C SER A 186 3.15 -24.31 8.42
N LEU A 187 1.84 -24.06 8.41
CA LEU A 187 1.05 -23.78 9.63
C LEU A 187 0.62 -25.05 10.39
N ASP A 188 1.50 -26.04 10.53
CA ASP A 188 1.17 -27.30 11.20
C ASP A 188 1.75 -27.45 12.62
N TYR A 189 1.74 -26.38 13.43
CA TYR A 189 2.21 -26.46 14.82
C TYR A 189 1.19 -25.93 15.84
N GLY A 190 0.95 -26.71 16.89
CA GLY A 190 0.47 -26.26 18.20
C GLY A 190 -1.01 -25.91 18.39
N PHE A 191 -1.53 -24.89 17.69
CA PHE A 191 -2.74 -24.19 18.15
C PHE A 191 -3.92 -24.35 17.18
N LYS A 192 -4.78 -25.34 17.45
CA LYS A 192 -5.94 -25.66 16.58
C LYS A 192 -6.82 -24.44 16.24
N GLY A 193 -7.08 -23.56 17.20
CA GLY A 193 -7.87 -22.34 16.99
C GLY A 193 -7.17 -21.32 16.09
N VAL A 194 -5.86 -21.14 16.29
CA VAL A 194 -5.03 -20.24 15.47
C VAL A 194 -4.95 -20.73 14.02
N LYS A 195 -4.83 -22.06 13.81
CA LYS A 195 -4.84 -22.65 12.46
C LYS A 195 -6.11 -22.33 11.67
N ILE A 196 -7.28 -22.35 12.33
CA ILE A 196 -8.56 -22.00 11.69
C ILE A 196 -8.56 -20.53 11.28
N ALA A 197 -8.11 -19.64 12.16
CA ALA A 197 -7.99 -18.21 11.86
C ALA A 197 -7.03 -17.95 10.70
N MET A 198 -5.82 -18.53 10.74
CA MET A 198 -4.83 -18.39 9.67
C MET A 198 -5.31 -18.92 8.32
N ALA A 199 -6.07 -20.02 8.29
CA ALA A 199 -6.68 -20.54 7.07
C ALA A 199 -7.72 -19.56 6.49
N SER A 200 -8.52 -18.94 7.36
CA SER A 200 -9.51 -17.92 6.95
C SER A 200 -8.83 -16.67 6.40
N TYR A 201 -7.80 -16.16 7.09
CA TYR A 201 -7.00 -15.01 6.64
C TYR A 201 -6.33 -15.28 5.30
N CYS A 202 -5.71 -16.46 5.14
CA CYS A 202 -5.07 -16.84 3.89
C CYS A 202 -6.08 -16.89 2.75
N SER A 203 -7.25 -17.50 2.96
CA SER A 203 -8.29 -17.63 1.93
C SER A 203 -8.81 -16.27 1.46
N GLU A 204 -9.10 -15.36 2.39
CA GLU A 204 -9.50 -13.99 2.09
C GLU A 204 -8.38 -13.21 1.38
N LEU A 205 -7.15 -13.35 1.84
CA LEU A 205 -5.98 -12.71 1.22
C LEU A 205 -5.75 -13.19 -0.22
N GLN A 206 -5.93 -14.50 -0.50
CA GLN A 206 -5.86 -15.03 -1.86
C GLN A 206 -6.99 -14.50 -2.74
N PHE A 207 -8.20 -14.32 -2.20
CA PHE A 207 -9.30 -13.70 -2.93
C PHE A 207 -9.01 -12.24 -3.29
N LEU A 208 -8.43 -11.48 -2.37
CA LEU A 208 -8.02 -10.09 -2.62
C LEU A 208 -6.92 -9.97 -3.67
N ALA A 209 -6.12 -11.02 -3.91
CA ALA A 209 -5.05 -11.01 -4.91
C ALA A 209 -5.54 -10.82 -6.36
N ASN A 210 -6.84 -10.98 -6.63
CA ASN A 210 -7.42 -10.70 -7.93
C ASN A 210 -7.15 -9.25 -8.38
N LEU A 211 -6.87 -9.08 -9.66
CA LEU A 211 -6.58 -7.78 -10.26
C LEU A 211 -7.84 -6.92 -10.29
N VAL A 212 -7.66 -5.61 -10.14
CA VAL A 212 -8.74 -4.63 -10.31
C VAL A 212 -8.67 -4.02 -11.70
N THR A 213 -7.47 -3.87 -12.26
CA THR A 213 -7.26 -3.14 -13.53
C THR A 213 -7.74 -3.88 -14.77
N ASN A 214 -8.15 -5.14 -14.67
CA ASN A 214 -8.80 -5.90 -15.75
C ASN A 214 -10.34 -5.72 -15.78
N HIS A 215 -10.91 -4.92 -14.86
CA HIS A 215 -12.34 -4.66 -14.77
C HIS A 215 -12.73 -3.23 -15.18
N VAL A 216 -11.86 -2.54 -15.92
CA VAL A 216 -12.10 -1.17 -16.42
C VAL A 216 -13.39 -1.13 -17.25
N GLN A 217 -14.21 -0.12 -16.99
CA GLN A 217 -15.44 0.16 -17.74
C GLN A 217 -15.28 1.47 -18.50
N SER A 218 -15.87 1.54 -19.68
CA SER A 218 -15.97 2.82 -20.39
C SER A 218 -16.92 3.75 -19.65
N ALA A 219 -16.44 4.93 -19.28
CA ALA A 219 -17.16 5.90 -18.46
C ALA A 219 -17.27 7.25 -19.16
N GLU A 220 -18.11 8.13 -18.62
CA GLU A 220 -18.24 9.54 -19.03
C GLU A 220 -18.46 9.68 -20.55
N GLN A 221 -19.59 9.16 -21.04
CA GLN A 221 -19.95 9.20 -22.47
C GLN A 221 -18.86 8.62 -23.40
N HIS A 222 -18.11 7.62 -22.93
CA HIS A 222 -16.99 7.00 -23.64
C HIS A 222 -15.73 7.87 -23.80
N ASN A 223 -15.69 9.05 -23.21
CA ASN A 223 -14.48 9.88 -23.17
C ASN A 223 -13.43 9.31 -22.19
N GLN A 224 -13.87 8.57 -21.16
CA GLN A 224 -12.99 7.83 -20.25
C GLN A 224 -13.13 6.32 -20.50
N ASP A 225 -12.74 5.87 -21.68
CA ASP A 225 -12.73 4.46 -22.07
C ASP A 225 -11.65 3.62 -21.33
N VAL A 226 -10.62 4.27 -20.80
CA VAL A 226 -9.60 3.69 -19.91
C VAL A 226 -9.47 4.47 -18.59
N ASN A 227 -9.65 3.81 -17.43
CA ASN A 227 -9.66 4.47 -16.11
C ASN A 227 -9.44 3.47 -14.94
N SER A 228 -9.73 3.91 -13.70
CA SER A 228 -9.86 3.09 -12.47
C SER A 228 -8.59 2.53 -11.83
N PHE A 229 -7.90 3.37 -11.04
CA PHE A 229 -6.68 2.95 -10.33
C PHE A 229 -6.70 3.16 -8.82
N PHE A 230 -7.63 3.97 -8.29
CA PHE A 230 -7.77 4.20 -6.83
C PHE A 230 -8.28 2.98 -6.07
N ILE A 231 -9.23 2.24 -6.65
CA ILE A 231 -9.85 1.07 -6.01
C ILE A 231 -8.80 0.01 -5.69
N SER A 232 -7.81 -0.15 -6.58
CA SER A 232 -6.70 -1.08 -6.36
C SER A 232 -5.92 -0.75 -5.08
N SER A 233 -5.60 0.53 -4.82
CA SER A 233 -4.95 0.95 -3.57
C SER A 233 -5.73 0.54 -2.32
N ARG A 234 -7.07 0.66 -2.35
CA ARG A 234 -7.92 0.26 -1.22
C ARG A 234 -7.88 -1.24 -0.98
N LYS A 235 -7.93 -2.04 -2.05
CA LYS A 235 -7.85 -3.51 -1.94
C LYS A 235 -6.48 -3.97 -1.50
N THR A 236 -5.42 -3.24 -1.86
CA THR A 236 -4.08 -3.52 -1.36
C THR A 236 -3.93 -3.15 0.12
N ALA A 237 -4.57 -2.06 0.58
CA ALA A 237 -4.63 -1.73 2.01
C ALA A 237 -5.32 -2.84 2.83
N GLU A 238 -6.48 -3.32 2.38
CA GLU A 238 -7.20 -4.44 3.00
C GLU A 238 -6.33 -5.72 3.08
N ALA A 239 -5.54 -5.99 2.04
CA ALA A 239 -4.59 -7.10 2.03
C ALA A 239 -3.43 -6.92 3.03
N VAL A 240 -2.96 -5.69 3.25
CA VAL A 240 -1.95 -5.36 4.27
C VAL A 240 -2.50 -5.58 5.67
N ASP A 241 -3.75 -5.21 5.93
CA ASP A 241 -4.39 -5.43 7.24
C ASP A 241 -4.45 -6.93 7.57
N ILE A 242 -4.87 -7.76 6.60
CA ILE A 242 -4.90 -9.22 6.78
C ILE A 242 -3.50 -9.78 6.98
N LEU A 243 -2.51 -9.34 6.19
CA LEU A 243 -1.12 -9.79 6.38
C LEU A 243 -0.62 -9.41 7.78
N THR A 244 -0.99 -8.25 8.31
CA THR A 244 -0.64 -7.82 9.67
C THR A 244 -1.24 -8.75 10.72
N LEU A 245 -2.50 -9.18 10.56
CA LEU A 245 -3.13 -10.19 11.43
C LEU A 245 -2.38 -11.52 11.37
N MET A 246 -2.01 -11.97 10.17
CA MET A 246 -1.24 -13.19 9.96
C MET A 246 0.15 -13.12 10.61
N SER A 247 0.88 -12.02 10.40
CA SER A 247 2.21 -11.80 11.00
C SER A 247 2.16 -11.73 12.52
N SER A 248 1.16 -11.06 13.09
CA SER A 248 0.99 -10.97 14.54
C SER A 248 0.72 -12.34 15.16
N THR A 249 -0.14 -13.11 14.51
CA THR A 249 -0.49 -14.48 14.91
C THR A 249 0.72 -15.41 14.83
N TYR A 250 1.46 -15.34 13.72
CA TYR A 250 2.65 -16.18 13.52
C TYR A 250 3.78 -15.83 14.50
N LEU A 251 3.99 -14.55 14.81
CA LEU A 251 4.99 -14.14 15.80
C LEU A 251 4.67 -14.69 17.19
N MET A 252 3.40 -14.68 17.60
CA MET A 252 2.96 -15.28 18.86
C MET A 252 3.26 -16.79 18.90
N GLU A 253 2.97 -17.50 17.81
CA GLU A 253 3.28 -18.93 17.70
C GLU A 253 4.79 -19.20 17.78
N LEU A 254 5.62 -18.38 17.14
CA LEU A 254 7.08 -18.52 17.20
C LEU A 254 7.61 -18.32 18.62
N CYS A 255 7.17 -17.28 19.33
CA CYS A 255 7.55 -17.06 20.73
C CYS A 255 7.16 -18.26 21.60
N GLN A 256 5.95 -18.77 21.43
CA GLN A 256 5.48 -19.93 22.17
C GLN A 256 6.27 -21.20 21.85
N VAL A 257 6.66 -21.41 20.60
CA VAL A 257 7.53 -22.52 20.20
C VAL A 257 8.89 -22.40 20.87
N ILE A 258 9.48 -21.20 20.92
CA ILE A 258 10.75 -20.94 21.63
C ILE A 258 10.62 -21.26 23.12
N ASP A 259 9.56 -20.80 23.78
CA ASP A 259 9.32 -21.05 25.21
C ASP A 259 9.13 -22.54 25.50
N LEU A 260 8.29 -23.23 24.73
CA LEU A 260 8.09 -24.67 24.87
C LEU A 260 9.39 -25.46 24.67
N ARG A 261 10.30 -24.96 23.83
CA ARG A 261 11.64 -25.53 23.65
C ARG A 261 12.56 -25.24 24.82
N HIS A 262 12.42 -24.11 25.48
CA HIS A 262 13.20 -23.79 26.67
C HIS A 262 12.75 -24.61 27.88
N PHE A 263 11.45 -24.81 28.08
CA PHE A 263 10.88 -25.54 29.23
C PHE A 263 10.74 -27.05 29.03
N GLY A 264 10.77 -27.53 27.78
CA GLY A 264 10.64 -28.96 27.43
C GLY A 264 11.95 -29.72 27.27
N GLY A 265 13.10 -29.10 27.63
CA GLY A 265 14.43 -29.72 27.67
C GLY A 265 14.75 -30.36 29.01
#